data_AF-A0A3E0HC10-F1
#
_entry.id   AF-A0A3E0HC10-F1
#
_cell.length_a   1.000
_cell.length_b   1.000
_cell.length_c   1.000
_cell.angle_alpha   90.00
_cell.angle_beta   90.00
_cell.angle_gamma   90.00
#
_symmetry.space_group_name_H-M   'P 1'
#
loop_
_entity.id
_entity.type
_entity.pdbx_description
1 polymer ?
#
loop_
_entity_poly.entity_id
_entity_poly.type
_entity_poly.pdbx_seq_one_letter_code
_entity_poly.pdbx_strand_id
1 'polypeptide(L)' 'MVLRLYTASLVGAGEPVAVEHSAVKWVGADELESVEWLDADLAFLPALRALLG' A
#
# COMPACT_ATOMS: atom_id res chain seq x y z
N MET A 1 -20.08 -6.49 -3.31
CA MET A 1 -18.97 -6.73 -2.33
C MET A 1 -18.44 -5.39 -1.86
N VAL A 2 -17.82 -5.34 -0.67
CA VAL A 2 -17.21 -4.12 -0.13
C VAL A 2 -15.74 -4.40 0.15
N LEU A 3 -14.86 -3.51 -0.30
CA LEU A 3 -13.44 -3.50 0.04
C LEU A 3 -13.20 -2.49 1.17
N ARG A 4 -12.39 -2.86 2.17
CA ARG A 4 -12.05 -2.02 3.31
C ARG A 4 -10.53 -2.00 3.47
N LEU A 5 -9.97 -0.80 3.63
CA LEU A 5 -8.56 -0.58 3.89
C LEU A 5 -8.35 -0.26 5.37
N TYR A 6 -7.33 -0.85 5.98
CA TYR A 6 -6.96 -0.64 7.38
C TYR A 6 -5.46 -0.36 7.49
N THR A 7 -5.07 0.46 8.46
CA THR A 7 -3.67 0.67 8.79
C THR A 7 -3.14 -0.48 9.65
N ALA A 8 -1.86 -0.79 9.50
CA ALA A 8 -1.16 -1.80 10.28
C ALA A 8 0.27 -1.34 10.57
N SER A 9 0.86 -1.90 11.62
CA SER A 9 2.26 -1.70 11.97
C SER A 9 2.97 -3.05 12.04
N LEU A 10 4.25 -3.06 11.67
CA LEU A 10 5.11 -4.22 11.90
C LEU A 10 5.36 -4.37 13.39
N VAL A 11 5.30 -5.62 13.88
CA VAL A 11 5.65 -5.98 15.25
C VAL A 11 6.98 -6.71 15.24
N GLY A 12 7.97 -6.19 15.97
CA GLY A 12 9.33 -6.75 15.99
C GLY A 12 10.16 -6.32 14.78
N ALA A 13 11.09 -7.17 14.36
CA ALA A 13 12.08 -6.88 13.30
C ALA A 13 11.85 -7.65 11.99
N GLY A 14 10.63 -8.16 11.78
CA GLY A 14 10.29 -8.87 10.54
C GLY A 14 10.15 -7.91 9.35
N GLU A 15 10.51 -8.38 8.17
CA GLU A 15 10.36 -7.65 6.91
C GLU A 15 9.38 -8.38 5.97
N PRO A 16 8.55 -7.66 5.19
CA PRO A 16 7.68 -8.27 4.19
C PRO A 16 8.45 -9.02 3.11
N VAL A 17 7.98 -10.22 2.75
CA VAL A 17 8.52 -11.02 1.65
C VAL A 17 7.41 -11.39 0.68
N ALA A 18 7.66 -11.24 -0.61
CA ALA A 18 6.75 -11.64 -1.67
C ALA A 18 6.78 -13.17 -1.86
N VAL A 19 5.84 -13.88 -1.22
CA VAL A 19 5.71 -15.35 -1.34
C VAL A 19 4.79 -15.73 -2.51
N GLU A 20 3.60 -15.12 -2.57
CA GLU A 20 2.61 -15.34 -3.64
C GLU A 20 2.54 -14.17 -4.64
N HIS A 21 3.10 -13.01 -4.27
CA HIS A 21 3.14 -11.82 -5.12
C HIS A 21 4.43 -11.82 -5.96
N SER A 22 4.42 -11.09 -7.07
CA SER A 22 5.60 -10.92 -7.92
C SER A 22 6.68 -10.06 -7.28
N ALA A 23 6.30 -9.07 -6.46
CA ALA A 23 7.21 -8.19 -5.73
C ALA A 23 6.51 -7.54 -4.53
N VAL A 24 7.31 -7.03 -3.59
CA VAL A 24 6.88 -6.13 -2.52
C VAL A 24 7.85 -4.96 -2.43
N LYS A 25 7.34 -3.74 -2.27
CA LYS A 25 8.12 -2.51 -2.21
C LYS A 25 7.51 -1.55 -1.19
N TRP A 26 8.36 -0.92 -0.38
CA TRP A 26 8.00 0.27 0.40
C TRP A 26 7.96 1.49 -0.52
N VAL A 27 6.86 2.24 -0.50
CA VAL A 27 6.65 3.44 -1.34
C VAL A 27 6.35 4.66 -0.49
N GLY A 28 6.98 5.79 -0.82
CA GLY A 28 6.69 7.10 -0.24
C GLY A 28 5.44 7.75 -0.82
N ALA A 29 5.01 8.86 -0.23
CA ALA A 29 3.83 9.62 -0.66
C ALA A 29 3.95 10.17 -2.09
N ASP A 30 5.17 10.53 -2.49
CA ASP A 30 5.56 11.07 -3.80
C ASP A 30 5.74 9.98 -4.87
N GLU A 31 5.84 8.72 -4.46
CA GLU A 31 5.97 7.58 -5.38
C GLU A 31 4.63 6.93 -5.73
N LEU A 32 3.52 7.32 -5.08
CA LEU A 32 2.22 6.66 -5.25
C LEU A 32 1.73 6.66 -6.70
N GLU A 33 1.98 7.73 -7.45
CA GLU A 33 1.63 7.87 -8.87
C GLU A 33 2.47 6.99 -9.80
N SER A 34 3.64 6.55 -9.36
CA SER A 34 4.53 5.71 -10.17
C SER A 34 4.10 4.24 -10.17
N VAL A 35 3.21 3.85 -9.26
CA VAL A 35 2.71 2.49 -9.13
C VAL A 35 1.53 2.27 -10.07
N GLU A 36 1.57 1.18 -10.85
CA GLU A 36 0.46 0.75 -11.69
C GLU A 36 -0.62 0.06 -10.83
N TRP A 37 -1.47 0.85 -10.18
CA TRP A 37 -2.55 0.36 -9.32
C TRP A 37 -3.65 -0.35 -10.12
N LEU A 38 -4.31 -1.30 -9.46
CA LEU A 38 -5.58 -1.86 -9.95
C LEU A 38 -6.71 -0.82 -9.77
N ASP A 39 -7.71 -0.88 -10.66
CA ASP A 39 -8.84 0.05 -10.66
C ASP A 39 -9.57 0.15 -9.31
N ALA A 40 -9.65 -0.96 -8.57
CA ALA A 40 -10.31 -1.03 -7.27
C ALA A 40 -9.58 -0.24 -6.17
N ASP A 41 -8.27 -0.06 -6.30
CA ASP A 41 -7.41 0.54 -5.28
C ASP A 41 -7.21 2.05 -5.47
N LEU A 42 -7.42 2.54 -6.70
CA LEU A 42 -7.33 3.97 -7.04
C LEU A 42 -8.18 4.86 -6.12
N ALA A 43 -9.33 4.36 -5.68
CA ALA A 43 -10.25 5.07 -4.77
C ALA A 43 -9.62 5.40 -3.40
N PHE A 44 -8.54 4.71 -3.00
CA PHE A 44 -7.88 4.92 -1.71
C PHE A 44 -6.67 5.84 -1.75
N LEU A 45 -6.16 6.21 -2.94
CA LEU A 45 -4.96 7.06 -3.07
C LEU A 45 -5.05 8.39 -2.29
N PRO A 46 -6.19 9.12 -2.27
CA PRO A 46 -6.29 10.34 -1.46
C PRO A 46 -6.11 10.08 0.04
N ALA A 47 -6.63 8.96 0.55
CA ALA A 47 -6.49 8.59 1.95
C ALA A 47 -5.07 8.15 2.29
N LEU A 48 -4.39 7.45 1.38
CA LEU A 48 -2.99 7.06 1.53
C LEU A 48 -2.07 8.29 1.59
N ARG A 49 -2.27 9.30 0.73
CA ARG A 49 -1.50 10.55 0.81
C ARG A 49 -1.66 11.25 2.14
N ALA A 50 -2.92 11.41 2.60
CA ALA A 50 -3.20 12.04 3.88
C ALA A 50 -2.59 11.28 5.06
N LEU A 51 -2.45 9.96 4.96
CA LEU A 51 -1.79 9.13 5.98
C LEU A 51 -0.27 9.27 5.97
N LEU A 52 0.34 9.36 4.79
CA LEU A 52 1.80 9.39 4.62
C LEU A 52 2.41 10.78 4.84
N GLY A 53 1.61 11.85 4.83
CA GLY A 53 2.04 13.24 5.08
C GLY A 53 2.23 14.03 3.81
#